data_AF-A0A1S1LUD7-F1
#
_entry.id   AF-A0A1S1LUD7-F1
#
_cell.length_a   1.000
_cell.length_b   1.000
_cell.length_c   1.000
_cell.angle_alpha   90.00
_cell.angle_beta   90.00
_cell.angle_gamma   90.00
#
_symmetry.space_group_name_H-M   'P 1'
#
loop_
_entity.id
_entity.type
_entity.pdbx_description
1 polymer ?
#
loop_
_entity_poly.entity_id
_entity_poly.type
_entity_poly.pdbx_seq_one_letter_code
_entity_poly.pdbx_strand_id
1 'polypeptide(L)'
;MTDKKYDFDLGGMDPNAQRSAANDAGKVLHMEEKAGQTVAKELLPALDLITEALAITEKLGNVEGFGALPTGEDAMNHYRKQSPEMRTRLADLQKDCQDKIDHVLAMELLYNNMEAYNAGRIFDHKMTIEYK
;
A
#
# COMPACT_ATOMS: atom_id res chain seq x y z
N MET A 1 -23.33 -40.73 -12.44
CA MET A 1 -22.01 -40.12 -12.73
C MET A 1 -21.29 -40.06 -11.41
N THR A 2 -20.18 -40.79 -11.27
CA THR A 2 -19.41 -40.85 -10.03
C THR A 2 -18.53 -39.60 -9.96
N ASP A 3 -18.75 -38.75 -8.97
CA ASP A 3 -17.90 -37.58 -8.71
C ASP A 3 -16.46 -38.04 -8.48
N LYS A 4 -15.56 -37.64 -9.39
CA LYS A 4 -14.12 -37.86 -9.23
C LYS A 4 -13.59 -36.77 -8.31
N LYS A 5 -13.21 -37.16 -7.10
CA LYS A 5 -12.50 -36.30 -6.16
C LYS A 5 -11.01 -36.33 -6.51
N TYR A 6 -10.44 -35.17 -6.82
CA TYR A 6 -9.02 -35.01 -7.09
C TYR A 6 -8.40 -34.36 -5.84
N ASP A 7 -7.66 -35.14 -5.06
CA ASP A 7 -6.83 -34.62 -3.96
C ASP A 7 -5.40 -34.42 -4.50
N PHE A 8 -4.86 -33.22 -4.30
CA PHE A 8 -3.48 -32.88 -4.67
C PHE A 8 -2.61 -32.94 -3.41
N ASP A 9 -1.81 -33.99 -3.27
CA ASP A 9 -0.80 -34.09 -2.22
C ASP A 9 0.48 -33.39 -2.67
N LEU A 10 0.62 -32.12 -2.27
CA LEU A 10 1.82 -31.31 -2.53
C LEU A 10 3.04 -31.76 -1.70
N GLY A 11 2.83 -32.52 -0.62
CA GLY A 11 3.87 -33.02 0.27
C GLY A 11 4.46 -34.38 -0.14
N GLY A 12 3.76 -35.13 -0.99
CA GLY A 12 4.12 -36.50 -1.42
C GLY A 12 4.87 -36.61 -2.76
N MET A 13 5.29 -35.50 -3.37
CA MET A 13 6.05 -35.54 -4.63
C MET A 13 7.44 -36.19 -4.47
N ASP A 14 7.85 -36.99 -5.46
CA ASP A 14 9.22 -37.51 -5.53
C ASP A 14 10.24 -36.36 -5.47
N PRO A 15 11.37 -36.49 -4.72
CA PRO A 15 12.33 -35.41 -4.53
C PRO A 15 12.89 -34.80 -5.82
N ASN A 16 13.00 -35.57 -6.90
CA ASN A 16 13.46 -35.06 -8.19
C ASN A 16 12.35 -34.27 -8.90
N ALA A 17 11.10 -34.69 -8.77
CA ALA A 17 9.94 -33.96 -9.30
C ALA A 17 9.74 -32.62 -8.56
N GLN A 18 9.94 -32.61 -7.23
CA GLN A 18 9.96 -31.37 -6.44
C GLN A 18 11.03 -30.39 -6.93
N ARG A 19 12.26 -30.85 -7.13
CA ARG A 19 13.34 -29.99 -7.64
C ARG A 19 13.08 -29.47 -9.06
N SER A 20 12.51 -30.30 -9.94
CA SER A 20 12.16 -29.85 -11.30
C SER A 20 11.05 -28.80 -11.26
N ALA A 21 9.99 -29.05 -10.49
CA ALA A 21 8.89 -28.10 -10.32
C ALA A 21 9.34 -26.77 -9.71
N ALA A 22 10.24 -26.83 -8.73
CA ALA A 22 10.80 -25.64 -8.09
C ALA A 22 11.70 -24.84 -9.05
N ASN A 23 12.54 -25.52 -9.85
CA ASN A 23 13.34 -24.88 -10.91
C ASN A 23 12.49 -24.25 -12.02
N ASP A 24 11.39 -24.89 -12.40
CA ASP A 24 10.49 -24.36 -13.43
C ASP A 24 9.63 -23.21 -12.90
N ALA A 25 9.18 -23.29 -11.65
CA ALA A 25 8.46 -22.20 -10.97
C ALA A 25 9.34 -20.94 -10.79
N GLY A 26 10.63 -21.12 -10.44
CA GLY A 26 11.59 -20.01 -10.34
C GLY A 26 11.89 -19.30 -11.67
N LYS A 27 11.60 -19.91 -12.82
CA LYS A 27 11.71 -19.25 -14.15
C LYS A 27 10.46 -18.46 -14.54
N VAL A 28 9.31 -18.74 -13.91
CA VAL A 28 8.01 -18.18 -14.28
C VAL A 28 7.55 -17.09 -13.31
N LEU A 29 7.83 -17.25 -12.02
CA LEU A 29 7.52 -16.26 -10.98
C LEU A 29 8.80 -15.53 -10.60
N HIS A 30 9.22 -14.57 -11.41
CA HIS A 30 10.31 -13.65 -11.07
C HIS A 30 9.82 -12.20 -11.09
N MET A 31 9.97 -11.49 -9.98
CA MET A 31 9.77 -10.04 -9.91
C MET A 31 11.13 -9.35 -9.97
N GLU A 32 11.24 -8.27 -10.74
CA GLU A 32 12.48 -7.49 -10.77
C GLU A 32 12.82 -6.98 -9.34
N GLU A 33 14.09 -7.10 -8.96
CA GLU A 33 14.57 -6.72 -7.63
C GLU A 33 14.13 -5.27 -7.31
N LYS A 34 13.43 -5.06 -6.20
CA LYS A 34 12.94 -3.74 -5.75
C LYS A 34 11.87 -3.09 -6.65
N ALA A 35 11.18 -3.86 -7.50
CA ALA A 35 10.12 -3.29 -8.32
C ALA A 35 8.96 -2.69 -7.48
N GLY A 36 8.59 -3.32 -6.36
CA GLY A 36 7.54 -2.83 -5.47
C GLY A 36 7.98 -1.57 -4.73
N GLN A 37 9.24 -1.55 -4.26
CA GLN A 37 9.88 -0.37 -3.68
C GLN A 37 9.97 0.80 -4.67
N THR A 38 10.25 0.53 -5.94
CA THR A 38 10.32 1.55 -6.99
C THR A 38 8.95 2.18 -7.22
N VAL A 39 7.90 1.36 -7.36
CA VAL A 39 6.52 1.86 -7.51
C VAL A 39 6.06 2.59 -6.24
N ALA A 40 6.36 2.08 -5.05
CA ALA A 40 6.06 2.74 -3.78
C ALA A 40 6.72 4.12 -3.70
N LYS A 41 7.99 4.24 -4.12
CA LYS A 41 8.74 5.50 -4.09
C LYS A 41 8.09 6.58 -4.95
N GLU A 42 7.53 6.22 -6.11
CA GLU A 42 6.81 7.17 -6.98
C GLU A 42 5.50 7.67 -6.36
N LEU A 43 4.92 6.93 -5.39
CA LEU A 43 3.70 7.32 -4.68
C LEU A 43 3.98 8.20 -3.44
N LEU A 44 5.20 8.19 -2.90
CA LEU A 44 5.56 9.00 -1.72
C LEU A 44 5.33 10.51 -1.91
N PRO A 45 5.72 11.14 -3.04
CA PRO A 45 5.45 12.56 -3.25
C PRO A 45 3.95 12.91 -3.25
N ALA A 46 3.10 11.99 -3.72
CA ALA A 46 1.66 12.19 -3.67
C ALA A 46 1.13 12.15 -2.23
N LEU A 47 1.63 11.21 -1.41
CA LEU A 47 1.31 11.12 0.01
C LEU A 47 1.75 12.37 0.78
N ASP A 48 2.94 12.90 0.48
CA ASP A 48 3.45 14.14 1.08
C ASP A 48 2.51 15.33 0.78
N LEU A 49 2.15 15.52 -0.49
CA LEU A 49 1.23 16.59 -0.92
C LEU A 49 -0.15 16.49 -0.25
N ILE A 50 -0.68 15.27 -0.09
CA ILE A 50 -1.96 15.05 0.60
C ILE A 50 -1.84 15.40 2.08
N THR A 51 -0.72 15.03 2.71
CA THR A 51 -0.44 15.30 4.12
C THR A 51 -0.30 16.80 4.38
N GLU A 52 0.40 17.53 3.49
CA GLU A 52 0.49 18.98 3.53
C GLU A 52 -0.89 19.64 3.35
N ALA A 53 -1.69 19.17 2.40
CA ALA A 53 -3.04 19.67 2.18
C ALA A 53 -3.92 19.47 3.42
N LEU A 54 -3.86 18.29 4.07
CA LEU A 54 -4.55 18.03 5.33
C LEU A 54 -4.16 19.06 6.41
N ALA A 55 -2.87 19.30 6.61
CA ALA A 55 -2.38 20.26 7.59
C ALA A 55 -2.87 21.70 7.30
N ILE A 56 -3.02 22.08 6.03
CA ILE A 56 -3.61 23.36 5.64
C ILE A 56 -5.11 23.39 5.98
N THR A 57 -5.85 22.32 5.68
CA THR A 57 -7.29 22.26 5.97
C THR A 57 -7.63 22.31 7.45
N GLU A 58 -6.78 21.79 8.33
CA GLU A 58 -6.94 21.93 9.78
C GLU A 58 -6.88 23.40 10.22
N LYS A 59 -6.05 24.21 9.55
CA LYS A 59 -5.94 25.66 9.82
C LYS A 59 -7.13 26.44 9.26
N LEU A 60 -7.76 25.96 8.18
CA LEU A 60 -8.90 26.64 7.55
C LEU A 60 -10.14 26.75 8.46
N GLY A 61 -10.34 25.79 9.37
CA GLY A 61 -11.42 25.87 10.37
C GLY A 61 -11.24 27.01 11.39
N ASN A 62 -10.00 27.48 11.56
CA ASN A 62 -9.61 28.51 12.53
C ASN A 62 -9.30 29.85 11.86
N VAL A 63 -9.80 30.06 10.64
CA VAL A 63 -9.57 31.30 9.89
C VAL A 63 -10.20 32.47 10.61
N GLU A 64 -9.35 33.40 11.02
CA GLU A 64 -9.68 34.69 11.63
C GLU A 64 -9.08 35.81 10.75
N GLY A 65 -9.53 37.05 10.92
CA GLY A 65 -8.88 38.21 10.29
C GLY A 65 -9.52 38.75 9.01
N PHE A 66 -10.66 38.23 8.56
CA PHE A 66 -11.46 38.85 7.49
C PHE A 66 -12.22 40.12 7.95
N GLY A 67 -12.03 40.56 9.19
CA GLY A 67 -12.67 41.73 9.79
C GLY A 67 -14.07 41.45 10.33
N ALA A 68 -14.56 42.32 11.22
CA ALA A 68 -15.88 42.21 11.86
C ALA A 68 -17.03 42.78 10.99
N LEU A 69 -16.80 42.96 9.69
CA LEU A 69 -17.85 43.33 8.75
C LEU A 69 -18.70 42.08 8.44
N PRO A 70 -20.01 42.22 8.15
CA PRO A 70 -20.87 41.07 7.82
C PRO A 70 -20.30 40.18 6.71
N THR A 71 -19.65 40.78 5.70
CA THR A 71 -18.99 40.05 4.61
C THR A 71 -17.77 39.24 5.06
N GLY A 72 -17.07 39.70 6.09
CA GLY A 72 -15.96 38.96 6.71
C GLY A 72 -16.45 37.78 7.54
N GLU A 73 -17.55 37.96 8.28
CA GLU A 73 -18.20 36.89 9.04
C GLU A 73 -18.78 35.80 8.13
N ASP A 74 -19.41 36.19 7.02
CA ASP A 74 -19.92 35.26 6.00
C ASP A 74 -18.80 34.44 5.36
N ALA A 75 -17.67 35.07 5.03
CA ALA A 75 -16.49 34.38 4.49
C ALA A 75 -15.91 33.37 5.50
N MET A 76 -15.75 33.76 6.76
CA MET A 76 -15.28 32.87 7.82
C MET A 76 -16.24 31.68 8.03
N ASN A 77 -17.55 31.93 8.03
CA ASN A 77 -18.56 30.89 8.15
C ASN A 77 -18.58 29.93 6.95
N HIS A 78 -18.30 30.42 5.74
CA HIS A 78 -18.18 29.60 4.55
C HIS A 78 -17.03 28.60 4.66
N TYR A 79 -15.83 29.06 5.01
CA TYR A 79 -14.66 28.19 5.20
C TYR A 79 -14.87 27.19 6.35
N ARG A 80 -15.48 27.62 7.46
CA ARG A 80 -15.82 26.72 8.60
C ARG A 80 -16.78 25.60 8.21
N LYS A 81 -17.70 25.85 7.27
CA LYS A 81 -18.64 24.83 6.77
C LYS A 81 -17.99 23.84 5.81
N GLN A 82 -17.04 24.30 4.98
CA GLN A 82 -16.42 23.46 3.96
C GLN A 82 -15.20 22.68 4.46
N SER A 83 -14.47 23.20 5.45
CA SER A 83 -13.25 22.56 5.95
C SER A 83 -13.45 21.12 6.45
N PRO A 84 -14.58 20.73 7.11
CA PRO A 84 -14.76 19.34 7.55
C PRO A 84 -14.94 18.35 6.39
N GLU A 85 -15.68 18.75 5.35
CA GLU A 85 -15.87 17.90 4.17
C GLU A 85 -14.55 17.72 3.42
N MET A 86 -13.82 18.81 3.22
CA MET A 86 -12.51 18.77 2.55
C MET A 86 -11.50 17.93 3.33
N ARG A 87 -11.45 18.07 4.66
CA ARG A 87 -10.63 17.24 5.55
C ARG A 87 -10.96 15.76 5.39
N THR A 88 -12.24 15.39 5.39
CA THR A 88 -12.69 14.01 5.25
C THR A 88 -12.20 13.40 3.93
N ARG A 89 -12.43 14.10 2.82
CA ARG A 89 -11.99 13.64 1.49
C ARG A 89 -10.47 13.49 1.38
N LEU A 90 -9.70 14.42 1.96
CA LEU A 90 -8.25 14.33 1.96
C LEU A 90 -7.73 13.19 2.86
N ALA A 91 -8.39 12.92 3.99
CA ALA A 91 -8.04 11.80 4.86
C ALA A 91 -8.30 10.44 4.17
N ASP A 92 -9.43 10.32 3.47
CA ASP A 92 -9.74 9.14 2.66
C ASP A 92 -8.70 8.93 1.55
N LEU A 93 -8.30 10.01 0.87
CA LEU A 93 -7.27 9.96 -0.17
C LEU A 93 -5.89 9.58 0.40
N GLN A 94 -5.53 10.10 1.58
CA GLN A 94 -4.30 9.73 2.28
C GLN A 94 -4.28 8.23 2.56
N LYS A 95 -5.39 7.71 3.10
CA LYS A 95 -5.55 6.29 3.40
C LYS A 95 -5.44 5.43 2.14
N ASP A 96 -6.13 5.79 1.06
CA ASP A 96 -6.05 5.02 -0.19
C ASP A 96 -4.64 5.01 -0.79
N CYS A 97 -3.91 6.13 -0.69
CA CYS A 97 -2.52 6.20 -1.13
C CYS A 97 -1.61 5.28 -0.29
N GLN A 98 -1.76 5.31 1.04
CA GLN A 98 -1.02 4.43 1.95
C GLN A 98 -1.33 2.94 1.68
N ASP A 99 -2.61 2.59 1.53
CA ASP A 99 -3.04 1.22 1.27
C ASP A 99 -2.43 0.69 -0.05
N LYS A 100 -2.27 1.54 -1.08
CA LYS A 100 -1.59 1.17 -2.34
C LYS A 100 -0.10 0.95 -2.17
N ILE A 101 0.59 1.82 -1.41
CA ILE A 101 2.01 1.67 -1.08
C ILE A 101 2.23 0.34 -0.34
N ASP A 102 1.43 0.07 0.68
CA ASP A 102 1.53 -1.15 1.47
C ASP A 102 1.26 -2.39 0.60
N HIS A 103 0.29 -2.31 -0.31
CA HIS A 103 -0.03 -3.40 -1.22
C HIS A 103 1.13 -3.73 -2.16
N VAL A 104 1.78 -2.74 -2.79
CA VAL A 104 2.90 -3.02 -3.70
C VAL A 104 4.13 -3.59 -2.97
N LEU A 105 4.37 -3.15 -1.74
CA LEU A 105 5.44 -3.70 -0.90
C LEU A 105 5.10 -5.13 -0.42
N ALA A 106 3.85 -5.38 -0.05
CA ALA A 106 3.38 -6.71 0.33
C ALA A 106 3.47 -7.70 -0.84
N MET A 107 3.17 -7.26 -2.07
CA MET A 107 3.37 -8.08 -3.26
C MET A 107 4.85 -8.43 -3.45
N GLU A 108 5.77 -7.47 -3.33
CA GLU A 108 7.21 -7.74 -3.43
C GLU A 108 7.66 -8.76 -2.39
N LEU A 109 7.19 -8.66 -1.15
CA LEU A 109 7.48 -9.65 -0.10
C LEU A 109 6.95 -11.04 -0.45
N LEU A 110 5.73 -11.13 -0.99
CA LEU A 110 5.15 -12.39 -1.39
C LEU A 110 5.92 -13.04 -2.54
N TYR A 111 6.31 -12.26 -3.56
CA TYR A 111 7.13 -12.74 -4.67
C TYR A 111 8.52 -13.20 -4.19
N ASN A 112 9.19 -12.41 -3.36
CA ASN A 112 10.49 -12.78 -2.80
C ASN A 112 10.41 -14.07 -1.97
N ASN A 113 9.34 -14.25 -1.18
CA ASN A 113 9.12 -15.48 -0.42
C ASN A 113 8.83 -16.69 -1.32
N MET A 114 8.05 -16.50 -2.39
CA MET A 114 7.79 -17.56 -3.37
C MET A 114 9.05 -17.94 -4.15
N GLU A 115 9.86 -16.96 -4.57
CA GLU A 115 11.16 -17.21 -5.20
C GLU A 115 12.10 -17.97 -4.27
N ALA A 116 12.19 -17.59 -3.00
CA ALA A 116 13.01 -18.27 -2.01
C ALA A 116 12.53 -19.71 -1.74
N TYR A 117 11.22 -19.92 -1.64
CA TYR A 117 10.61 -21.25 -1.52
C TYR A 117 10.93 -22.12 -2.76
N ASN A 118 10.75 -21.57 -3.96
CA ASN A 118 11.06 -22.25 -5.22
C ASN A 118 12.58 -22.49 -5.39
N ALA A 119 13.43 -21.69 -4.77
CA ALA A 119 14.88 -21.91 -4.75
C ALA A 119 15.34 -22.89 -3.65
N GLY A 120 14.42 -23.44 -2.85
CA GLY A 120 14.73 -24.38 -1.77
C GLY A 120 15.43 -23.74 -0.55
N ARG A 121 15.34 -22.41 -0.39
CA ARG A 121 15.93 -21.66 0.73
C ARG A 121 14.82 -21.08 1.60
N ILE A 122 14.48 -21.75 2.70
CA ILE A 122 13.59 -21.17 3.72
C ILE A 122 14.42 -20.14 4.50
N PHE A 123 14.28 -18.85 4.21
CA PHE A 123 14.86 -17.78 5.03
C PHE A 123 13.83 -17.28 6.05
N ASP A 124 14.27 -17.22 7.30
CA ASP A 124 13.54 -16.61 8.42
C ASP A 124 13.86 -15.09 8.38
N HIS A 125 13.13 -14.30 7.60
CA HIS A 125 13.36 -12.85 7.51
C HIS A 125 12.33 -12.07 8.33
N LYS A 126 12.81 -11.38 9.37
CA LYS A 126 12.12 -10.25 10.02
C LYS A 126 12.48 -8.98 9.27
N MET A 127 11.51 -8.32 8.66
CA MET A 127 11.65 -6.93 8.23
C MET A 127 11.43 -6.01 9.44
N THR A 128 12.39 -5.11 9.69
CA THR A 128 12.21 -3.98 10.60
C THR A 128 12.00 -2.74 9.76
N ILE A 129 10.81 -2.15 9.82
CA ILE A 129 10.48 -0.90 9.15
C ILE A 129 10.66 0.22 10.18
N GLU A 130 11.65 1.08 9.97
CA GLU A 130 11.78 2.33 10.73
C GLU A 130 11.22 3.47 9.89
N TYR A 131 10.17 4.12 10.41
CA TYR A 131 9.70 5.40 9.89
C TYR A 131 10.54 6.52 10.51
N LYS A 132 11.05 7.43 9.69
CA LYS A 132 11.58 8.72 10.13
C LYS A 132 10.55 9.82 9.92
#